data_AF-A0A2K3LG57-F1
#
_entry.id   AF-A0A2K3LG57-F1
#
_cell.length_a   1.000
_cell.length_b   1.000
_cell.length_c   1.000
_cell.angle_alpha   90.00
_cell.angle_beta   90.00
_cell.angle_gamma   90.00
#
_symmetry.space_group_name_H-M   'P 1'
#
loop_
_entity.id
_entity.type
_entity.pdbx_description
1 polymer ?
#
loop_
_entity_poly.entity_id
_entity_poly.type
_entity_poly.pdbx_seq_one_letter_code
_entity_poly.pdbx_strand_id
1 'polypeptide(L)'
;YIKVVEKHGLEISQPGLGASSGFTWEMTKRKDDGEVHKLTDERPGWCSDPNLPPCAAFVEIMAPVFSREAWRCVWHMIQNDLVHGWGLDFALRRCVEPAHEKIGVVDSQWIIHQTIPSLGGQGEADDGRDKYDAVKTRCRSEWAEFQTRLTNADKMYLKGLRRSVRS
;
A
#
# COMPACT_ATOMS: atom_id res chain seq x y z
N TYR A 1 8.78 18.11 3.12
CA TYR A 1 8.55 16.66 3.12
C TYR A 1 9.71 15.86 3.70
N ILE A 2 10.85 15.69 3.00
CA ILE A 2 11.95 14.78 3.42
C ILE A 2 12.43 15.02 4.86
N LYS A 3 12.62 16.29 5.26
CA LYS A 3 13.00 16.64 6.64
C LYS A 3 12.03 16.10 7.71
N VAL A 4 10.73 16.05 7.41
CA VAL A 4 9.70 15.53 8.32
C VAL A 4 9.78 14.00 8.37
N VAL A 5 9.93 13.35 7.21
CA VAL A 5 10.13 11.89 7.11
C VAL A 5 11.34 11.45 7.93
N GLU A 6 12.49 12.12 7.76
CA GLU A 6 13.71 11.84 8.51
C GLU A 6 13.54 12.09 10.01
N LYS A 7 12.93 13.23 10.40
CA LYS A 7 12.64 13.57 11.81
C LYS A 7 11.79 12.50 12.51
N HIS A 8 10.84 11.89 11.80
CA HIS A 8 9.90 10.92 12.37
C HIS A 8 10.29 9.45 12.11
N GLY A 9 11.45 9.21 11.50
CA GLY A 9 11.97 7.86 11.23
C GLY A 9 11.08 7.05 10.28
N LEU A 10 10.39 7.72 9.36
CA LEU A 10 9.51 7.06 8.40
C LEU A 10 10.34 6.45 7.27
N GLU A 11 10.08 5.18 6.96
CA GLU A 11 10.70 4.47 5.84
C GLU A 11 9.73 4.24 4.68
N ILE A 12 8.44 4.21 4.95
CA ILE A 12 7.40 4.28 3.93
C ILE A 12 6.43 5.38 4.36
N SER A 13 6.11 6.27 3.44
CA SER A 13 5.24 7.40 3.76
C SER A 13 4.42 7.84 2.57
N GLN A 14 3.44 8.69 2.80
CA GLN A 14 2.79 9.46 1.73
C GLN A 14 2.42 10.85 2.26
N PRO A 15 2.22 11.86 1.41
CA PRO A 15 1.54 13.09 1.79
C PRO A 15 0.10 12.80 2.22
N GLY A 16 -0.42 13.58 3.17
CA GLY A 16 -1.84 13.49 3.52
C GLY A 16 -2.74 13.84 2.33
N LEU A 17 -3.91 13.22 2.25
CA LEU A 17 -4.93 13.61 1.28
C LEU A 17 -5.77 14.77 1.83
N GLY A 18 -5.83 15.86 1.07
CA GLY A 18 -6.67 17.02 1.40
C GLY A 18 -8.15 16.70 1.29
N ALA A 19 -8.99 17.48 1.99
CA ALA A 19 -10.43 17.27 2.16
C ALA A 19 -11.25 17.18 0.85
N SER A 20 -10.74 17.71 -0.26
CA SER A 20 -11.39 17.62 -1.58
C SER A 20 -11.04 16.33 -2.36
N SER A 21 -10.24 15.44 -1.77
CA SER A 21 -9.86 14.15 -2.37
C SER A 21 -10.90 13.08 -2.04
N GLY A 22 -11.15 12.17 -2.97
CA GLY A 22 -11.79 10.90 -2.63
C GLY A 22 -10.77 10.00 -1.94
N PHE A 23 -11.06 9.53 -0.73
CA PHE A 23 -10.23 8.56 -0.01
C PHE A 23 -11.04 7.32 0.36
N THR A 24 -10.40 6.16 0.25
CA THR A 24 -11.02 4.87 0.64
C THR A 24 -10.76 4.56 2.10
N TRP A 25 -9.63 5.00 2.65
CA TRP A 25 -9.16 4.66 4.00
C TRP A 25 -8.95 5.94 4.82
N GLU A 26 -9.41 5.96 6.07
CA GLU A 26 -9.20 7.10 6.97
C GLU A 26 -7.70 7.35 7.21
N MET A 27 -6.88 6.30 7.10
CA MET A 27 -5.43 6.37 7.27
C MET A 27 -4.76 7.28 6.24
N THR A 28 -5.37 7.53 5.07
CA THR A 28 -4.75 8.38 4.04
C THR A 28 -5.16 9.85 4.14
N LYS A 29 -6.19 10.13 4.93
CA LYS A 29 -6.74 11.48 5.11
C LYS A 29 -5.79 12.33 5.95
N ARG A 30 -5.53 13.55 5.48
CA ARG A 30 -4.77 14.53 6.26
C ARG A 30 -5.47 14.82 7.60
N LYS A 31 -4.67 14.91 8.67
CA LYS A 31 -5.07 15.43 9.97
C LYS A 31 -4.47 16.83 10.19
N ASP A 32 -5.11 17.65 11.02
CA ASP A 32 -4.68 19.04 11.29
C ASP A 32 -3.98 19.20 12.63
N ASP A 33 -3.84 18.12 13.39
CA ASP A 33 -3.34 18.10 14.77
C ASP A 33 -1.84 17.75 14.89
N GLY A 34 -1.15 17.46 13.78
CA GLY A 34 0.25 17.02 13.82
C GLY A 34 1.03 17.19 12.51
N GLU A 35 2.33 16.89 12.57
CA GLU A 35 3.19 16.84 11.37
C GLU A 35 3.04 15.53 10.61
N VAL A 36 2.77 14.43 11.34
CA VAL A 36 2.58 13.06 10.83
C VAL A 36 1.60 12.29 11.71
N HIS A 37 0.94 11.29 11.13
CA HIS A 37 0.26 10.24 11.89
C HIS A 37 0.61 8.84 11.34
N LYS A 38 0.62 7.86 12.24
CA LYS A 38 0.95 6.45 11.94
C LYS A 38 -0.20 5.48 12.28
N LEU A 39 -1.23 6.02 12.93
CA LEU A 39 -2.42 5.33 13.38
C LEU A 39 -3.64 6.17 13.01
N THR A 40 -4.74 5.48 12.69
CA THR A 40 -6.06 6.07 12.58
C THR A 40 -7.12 5.20 13.23
N ASP A 41 -8.22 5.85 13.62
CA ASP A 41 -9.48 5.15 13.81
C ASP A 41 -10.13 4.94 12.44
N GLU A 42 -10.57 3.71 12.20
CA GLU A 42 -11.28 3.32 10.98
C GLU A 42 -12.73 2.96 11.32
N ARG A 43 -13.51 2.69 10.27
CA ARG A 43 -14.90 2.24 10.42
C ARG A 43 -14.98 0.98 11.32
N PRO A 44 -16.05 0.83 12.13
CA PRO A 44 -16.21 -0.32 13.01
C PRO A 44 -16.06 -1.65 12.26
N GLY A 45 -15.17 -2.52 12.76
CA GLY A 45 -14.91 -3.85 12.20
C GLY A 45 -13.89 -3.90 11.05
N TRP A 46 -13.32 -2.76 10.63
CA TRP A 46 -12.35 -2.71 9.52
C TRP A 46 -10.92 -3.00 9.95
N CYS A 47 -10.61 -2.82 11.23
CA CYS A 47 -9.31 -3.17 11.80
C CYS A 47 -9.44 -4.38 12.71
N SER A 48 -8.79 -5.48 12.31
CA SER A 48 -8.66 -6.66 13.17
C SER A 48 -7.65 -6.46 14.29
N ASP A 49 -6.64 -5.60 14.07
CA ASP A 49 -5.60 -5.22 15.00
C ASP A 49 -5.19 -3.76 14.70
N PRO A 50 -5.07 -2.89 15.71
CA PRO A 50 -4.76 -1.47 15.52
C PRO A 50 -3.38 -1.22 14.90
N ASN A 51 -2.41 -2.13 15.08
CA ASN A 51 -1.07 -2.02 14.54
C ASN A 51 -0.94 -2.61 13.13
N LEU A 52 -2.03 -3.10 12.54
CA LEU A 52 -2.05 -3.65 11.20
C LEU A 52 -2.89 -2.78 10.26
N PRO A 53 -2.69 -2.91 8.94
CA PRO A 53 -3.53 -2.24 7.97
C PRO A 53 -5.00 -2.64 8.14
N PRO A 54 -5.94 -1.71 7.89
CA PRO A 54 -5.70 -0.35 7.40
C PRO A 54 -5.40 0.68 8.51
N CYS A 55 -5.55 0.35 9.80
CA CYS A 55 -5.42 1.30 10.91
C CYS A 55 -4.01 1.85 11.11
N ALA A 56 -3.00 1.03 10.87
CA ALA A 56 -1.59 1.41 10.92
C ALA A 56 -0.79 0.62 9.88
N ALA A 57 0.51 0.89 9.78
CA ALA A 57 1.41 0.18 8.86
C ALA A 57 0.94 0.22 7.40
N PHE A 58 0.22 1.28 7.00
CA PHE A 58 -0.45 1.40 5.72
C PHE A 58 -0.30 2.79 5.12
N VAL A 59 -0.02 2.85 3.82
CA VAL A 59 -0.18 4.02 2.94
C VAL A 59 -0.68 3.51 1.59
N GLU A 60 -1.45 4.33 0.88
CA GLU A 60 -2.02 3.93 -0.41
C GLU A 60 -0.98 4.13 -1.54
N ILE A 61 -0.96 3.19 -2.49
CA ILE A 61 0.09 3.13 -3.54
C ILE A 61 0.04 4.30 -4.54
N MET A 62 -0.93 5.22 -4.42
CA MET A 62 -1.09 6.38 -5.30
C MET A 62 0.05 7.42 -5.17
N ALA A 63 0.58 7.62 -3.96
CA ALA A 63 1.61 8.63 -3.70
C ALA A 63 2.64 8.20 -2.64
N PRO A 64 3.15 6.95 -2.68
CA PRO A 64 4.09 6.48 -1.68
C PRO A 64 5.48 7.09 -1.91
N VAL A 65 6.18 7.31 -0.81
CA VAL A 65 7.58 7.69 -0.73
C VAL A 65 8.28 6.63 0.10
N PHE A 66 9.35 6.07 -0.44
CA PHE A 66 10.08 4.96 0.17
C PHE A 66 11.51 5.37 0.52
N SER A 67 12.02 4.85 1.64
CA SER A 67 13.45 4.74 1.88
C SER A 67 14.08 3.89 0.78
N ARG A 68 15.40 4.01 0.60
CA ARG A 68 16.09 3.21 -0.42
C ARG A 68 15.99 1.70 -0.15
N GLU A 69 15.99 1.30 1.12
CA GLU A 69 15.89 -0.10 1.52
C GLU A 69 14.47 -0.62 1.35
N ALA A 70 13.47 0.14 1.81
CA ALA A 70 12.06 -0.21 1.62
C ALA A 70 11.73 -0.31 0.12
N TRP A 71 12.20 0.63 -0.71
CA TRP A 71 11.99 0.61 -2.15
C TRP A 71 12.56 -0.66 -2.80
N ARG A 72 13.77 -1.08 -2.41
CA ARG A 72 14.35 -2.33 -2.93
C ARG A 72 13.46 -3.52 -2.60
N CYS A 73 12.94 -3.62 -1.39
CA CYS A 73 12.03 -4.70 -1.04
C CYS A 73 10.72 -4.65 -1.86
N VAL A 74 10.09 -3.48 -1.94
CA VAL A 74 8.85 -3.27 -2.71
C VAL A 74 9.08 -3.54 -4.20
N TRP A 75 10.22 -3.15 -4.75
CA TRP A 75 10.58 -3.42 -6.15
C TRP A 75 10.59 -4.92 -6.47
N HIS A 76 11.10 -5.78 -5.58
CA HIS A 76 11.05 -7.23 -5.77
C HIS A 76 9.64 -7.82 -5.56
N MET A 77 8.76 -7.09 -4.88
CA MET A 77 7.36 -7.45 -4.71
C MET A 77 6.56 -7.22 -6.00
N ILE A 78 6.86 -6.12 -6.72
CA ILE A 78 6.28 -5.74 -8.01
C ILE A 78 6.94 -6.55 -9.13
N GLN A 79 6.19 -7.41 -9.82
CA GLN A 79 6.75 -8.32 -10.84
C GLN A 79 5.91 -8.44 -12.13
N ASN A 80 4.87 -7.60 -12.27
CA ASN A 80 4.09 -7.43 -13.48
C ASN A 80 3.76 -5.94 -13.66
N ASP A 81 3.03 -5.60 -14.72
CA ASP A 81 2.69 -4.21 -15.06
C ASP A 81 1.81 -3.52 -14.01
N LEU A 82 1.29 -4.27 -13.02
CA LEU A 82 0.44 -3.81 -11.92
C LEU A 82 -0.59 -2.80 -12.41
N VAL A 83 -1.35 -3.22 -13.42
CA VAL A 83 -2.36 -2.39 -14.08
C VAL A 83 -3.39 -1.88 -13.06
N HIS A 84 -3.47 -2.54 -11.89
CA HIS A 84 -4.04 -1.93 -10.70
C HIS A 84 -3.35 -2.43 -9.42
N GLY A 85 -2.76 -1.52 -8.65
CA GLY A 85 -2.05 -1.82 -7.39
C GLY A 85 -2.96 -2.09 -6.18
N TRP A 86 -4.26 -2.31 -6.36
CA TRP A 86 -5.19 -2.50 -5.24
C TRP A 86 -4.85 -3.77 -4.46
N GLY A 87 -4.65 -3.63 -3.15
CA GLY A 87 -4.24 -4.72 -2.26
C GLY A 87 -2.73 -4.87 -2.11
N LEU A 88 -1.91 -4.30 -3.01
CA LEU A 88 -0.45 -4.31 -2.87
C LEU A 88 0.00 -3.46 -1.67
N ASP A 89 -0.68 -2.33 -1.46
CA ASP A 89 -0.51 -1.42 -0.33
C ASP A 89 -0.59 -2.12 1.04
N PHE A 90 -1.46 -3.12 1.19
CA PHE A 90 -1.53 -3.98 2.38
C PHE A 90 -0.26 -4.83 2.62
N ALA A 91 0.52 -5.09 1.58
CA ALA A 91 1.73 -5.89 1.67
C ALA A 91 2.99 -5.06 1.94
N LEU A 92 2.97 -3.74 1.73
CA LEU A 92 4.13 -2.85 1.90
C LEU A 92 4.76 -2.93 3.30
N ARG A 93 3.94 -3.18 4.32
CA ARG A 93 4.39 -3.41 5.71
C ARG A 93 5.47 -4.48 5.86
N ARG A 94 5.54 -5.45 4.94
CA ARG A 94 6.55 -6.52 4.97
C ARG A 94 7.97 -6.02 4.69
N CYS A 95 8.11 -4.81 4.19
CA CYS A 95 9.40 -4.24 3.79
C CYS A 95 10.07 -3.40 4.86
N VAL A 96 9.47 -3.26 6.05
CA VAL A 96 9.99 -2.45 7.16
C VAL A 96 9.59 -3.08 8.50
N GLU A 97 10.44 -2.92 9.52
CA GLU A 97 10.21 -3.44 10.87
C GLU A 97 10.64 -2.41 11.93
N PRO A 98 9.81 -2.07 12.94
CA PRO A 98 8.38 -2.40 13.05
C PRO A 98 7.51 -1.51 12.16
N ALA A 99 6.62 -2.14 11.39
CA ALA A 99 5.91 -1.43 10.32
C ALA A 99 4.98 -0.31 10.81
N HIS A 100 4.29 -0.51 11.92
CA HIS A 100 3.36 0.50 12.48
C HIS A 100 4.08 1.75 13.01
N GLU A 101 5.39 1.67 13.27
CA GLU A 101 6.19 2.83 13.67
C GLU A 101 6.94 3.47 12.49
N LYS A 102 7.20 2.71 11.42
CA LYS A 102 8.00 3.17 10.27
C LYS A 102 7.17 3.60 9.07
N ILE A 103 5.87 3.31 9.08
CA ILE A 103 4.94 3.71 8.03
C ILE A 103 4.00 4.79 8.56
N GLY A 104 3.81 5.87 7.80
CA GLY A 104 2.92 6.94 8.21
C GLY A 104 2.63 7.97 7.14
N VAL A 105 1.61 8.79 7.40
CA VAL A 105 1.21 9.90 6.56
C VAL A 105 1.82 11.18 7.09
N VAL A 106 2.34 12.00 6.18
CA VAL A 106 2.86 13.33 6.50
C VAL A 106 1.74 14.33 6.35
N ASP A 107 1.18 14.81 7.45
CA ASP A 107 0.02 15.71 7.48
C ASP A 107 0.37 17.16 7.16
N SER A 108 1.57 17.57 7.58
CA SER A 108 2.10 18.92 7.33
C SER A 108 2.26 19.23 5.84
N GLN A 109 2.19 18.23 4.96
CA GLN A 109 2.36 18.33 3.52
C GLN A 109 1.29 17.46 2.84
N TRP A 110 0.41 18.05 2.05
CA TRP A 110 -0.72 17.31 1.48
C TRP A 110 -0.85 17.53 -0.02
N ILE A 111 -1.56 16.59 -0.64
CA ILE A 111 -1.92 16.62 -2.05
C ILE A 111 -3.44 16.50 -2.21
N ILE A 112 -3.92 16.86 -3.39
CA ILE A 112 -5.31 16.61 -3.79
C ILE A 112 -5.30 15.49 -4.82
N HIS A 113 -5.96 14.38 -4.51
CA HIS A 113 -6.11 13.26 -5.44
C HIS A 113 -7.40 13.45 -6.25
N GLN A 114 -7.27 13.52 -7.59
CA GLN A 114 -8.40 13.78 -8.50
C GLN A 114 -9.24 12.53 -8.81
N THR A 115 -8.79 11.34 -8.39
CA THR A 115 -9.49 10.06 -8.60
C THR A 115 -9.76 9.75 -10.08
N ILE A 116 -8.94 10.28 -10.98
CA ILE A 116 -9.04 10.03 -12.42
C ILE A 116 -8.25 8.75 -12.76
N PRO A 117 -8.88 7.67 -13.24
CA PRO A 117 -8.17 6.45 -13.61
C PRO A 117 -7.27 6.69 -14.82
N SER A 118 -5.95 6.53 -14.66
CA SER A 118 -4.98 6.74 -15.74
C SER A 118 -4.95 5.61 -16.79
N LEU A 119 -5.34 4.39 -16.42
CA LEU A 119 -5.27 3.20 -17.27
C LEU A 119 -6.66 2.70 -17.74
N GLY A 120 -7.75 3.42 -17.46
CA GLY A 120 -9.12 2.95 -17.73
C GLY A 120 -9.40 2.64 -19.21
N GLY A 121 -8.66 3.26 -20.14
CA GLY A 121 -8.79 3.04 -21.58
C GLY A 121 -7.79 2.03 -22.19
N GLN A 122 -6.94 1.38 -21.38
CA GLN A 122 -5.87 0.49 -21.87
C GLN A 122 -6.29 -0.98 -22.04
N GLY A 123 -7.60 -1.24 -22.05
CA GLY A 123 -8.12 -2.55 -22.40
C GLY A 123 -8.27 -2.70 -23.91
N GLU A 124 -8.07 -3.91 -24.40
CA GLU A 124 -8.51 -4.28 -25.75
C GLU A 124 -10.01 -4.57 -25.69
N ALA A 125 -10.79 -3.87 -26.54
CA ALA A 125 -12.20 -4.15 -26.69
C ALA A 125 -12.35 -5.37 -27.60
N ASP A 126 -13.08 -6.38 -27.13
CA ASP A 126 -13.37 -7.60 -27.91
C ASP A 126 -14.79 -8.08 -27.61
N ASP A 127 -15.46 -8.63 -28.63
CA ASP A 127 -16.83 -9.19 -28.63
C ASP A 127 -17.76 -8.69 -27.50
N GLY A 128 -18.06 -7.38 -27.53
CA GLY A 128 -19.06 -6.76 -26.64
C GLY A 128 -18.58 -6.38 -25.22
N ARG A 129 -17.30 -6.58 -24.87
CA ARG A 129 -16.72 -6.09 -23.61
C ARG A 129 -16.14 -4.67 -23.76
N ASP A 130 -16.50 -3.79 -22.83
CA ASP A 130 -15.93 -2.45 -22.74
C ASP A 130 -14.43 -2.53 -22.34
N LYS A 131 -13.63 -1.56 -22.82
CA LYS A 131 -12.19 -1.51 -22.52
C LYS A 131 -11.92 -1.50 -21.02
N TYR A 132 -12.76 -0.84 -20.24
CA TYR A 132 -12.62 -0.78 -18.79
C TYR A 132 -12.83 -2.16 -18.12
N ASP A 133 -13.73 -2.98 -18.67
CA ASP A 133 -13.97 -4.34 -18.16
C ASP A 133 -12.83 -5.30 -18.50
N ALA A 134 -12.18 -5.11 -19.65
CA ALA A 134 -10.96 -5.82 -19.99
C ALA A 134 -9.82 -5.47 -19.01
N VAL A 135 -9.65 -4.17 -18.68
CA VAL A 135 -8.69 -3.72 -17.65
C VAL A 135 -8.99 -4.40 -16.31
N LYS A 136 -10.23 -4.35 -15.82
CA LYS A 136 -10.61 -5.00 -14.54
C LYS A 136 -10.33 -6.50 -14.53
N THR A 137 -10.57 -7.19 -15.64
CA THR A 137 -10.27 -8.63 -15.77
C THR A 137 -8.78 -8.89 -15.59
N ARG A 138 -7.93 -8.12 -16.28
CA ARG A 138 -6.47 -8.20 -16.14
C ARG A 138 -6.03 -7.93 -14.70
N CYS A 139 -6.56 -6.89 -14.06
CA CYS A 139 -6.27 -6.55 -12.66
C CYS A 139 -6.55 -7.73 -11.70
N ARG A 140 -7.67 -8.42 -11.88
CA ARG A 140 -8.03 -9.59 -11.05
C ARG A 140 -7.05 -10.76 -11.26
N SER A 141 -6.61 -10.99 -12.49
CA SER A 141 -5.62 -12.03 -12.80
C SER A 141 -4.26 -11.72 -12.18
N GLU A 142 -3.76 -10.48 -12.35
CA GLU A 142 -2.51 -10.02 -11.75
C GLU A 142 -2.53 -10.10 -10.22
N TRP A 143 -3.68 -9.75 -9.61
CA TRP A 143 -3.87 -9.88 -8.16
C TRP A 143 -3.81 -11.35 -7.69
N ALA A 144 -4.46 -12.27 -8.40
CA ALA A 144 -4.42 -13.69 -8.06
C ALA A 144 -3.00 -14.28 -8.14
N GLU A 145 -2.23 -13.89 -9.16
CA GLU A 145 -0.83 -14.27 -9.30
C GLU A 145 0.01 -13.72 -8.14
N PHE A 146 -0.18 -12.44 -7.80
CA PHE A 146 0.48 -11.80 -6.68
C PHE A 146 0.21 -12.52 -5.34
N GLN A 147 -1.06 -12.82 -5.05
CA GLN A 147 -1.45 -13.54 -3.84
C GLN A 147 -0.82 -14.94 -3.78
N THR A 148 -0.76 -15.64 -4.91
CA THR A 148 -0.12 -16.96 -5.03
C THR A 148 1.37 -16.87 -4.69
N ARG A 149 2.07 -15.89 -5.26
CA ARG A 149 3.50 -15.64 -4.99
C ARG A 149 3.76 -15.32 -3.53
N LEU A 150 3.00 -14.39 -2.93
CA LEU A 150 3.13 -14.05 -1.52
C LEU A 150 2.89 -15.25 -0.61
N THR A 151 1.84 -16.02 -0.87
CA THR A 151 1.53 -17.23 -0.09
C THR A 151 2.66 -18.26 -0.16
N ASN A 152 3.27 -18.42 -1.33
CA ASN A 152 4.40 -19.33 -1.50
C ASN A 152 5.65 -18.82 -0.76
N ALA A 153 5.92 -17.51 -0.80
CA ALA A 153 7.00 -16.89 -0.03
C ALA A 153 6.81 -17.10 1.47
N ASP A 154 5.60 -16.88 2.00
CA ASP A 154 5.27 -17.10 3.41
C ASP A 154 5.49 -18.57 3.81
N LYS A 155 5.05 -19.53 2.98
CA LYS A 155 5.31 -20.96 3.20
C LYS A 155 6.81 -21.28 3.24
N MET A 156 7.59 -20.71 2.32
CA MET A 156 9.04 -20.92 2.26
C MET A 156 9.73 -20.36 3.51
N TYR A 157 9.37 -19.14 3.91
CA TYR A 157 9.88 -18.48 5.11
C TYR A 157 9.59 -19.30 6.38
N LEU A 158 8.35 -19.71 6.58
CA LEU A 158 7.94 -20.54 7.72
C LEU A 158 8.66 -21.90 7.74
N LYS A 159 8.85 -22.52 6.57
CA LYS A 159 9.62 -23.77 6.45
C LYS A 159 11.09 -23.55 6.81
N GLY A 160 11.68 -22.42 6.42
CA GLY A 160 13.03 -22.01 6.80
C GLY A 160 13.19 -21.85 8.31
N LEU A 161 12.30 -21.09 8.94
CA LEU A 161 12.28 -20.92 10.40
C LEU A 161 12.20 -22.26 11.14
N ARG A 162 11.29 -23.15 10.71
CA ARG A 162 11.15 -24.49 11.32
C ARG A 162 12.43 -25.34 11.21
N ARG A 163 13.25 -25.13 10.18
CA ARG A 163 14.53 -25.83 10.03
C ARG A 163 15.57 -25.25 10.99
N SER A 164 15.67 -23.93 11.09
CA SER A 164 16.62 -23.25 12.00
C SER A 164 16.33 -23.49 13.48
N VAL A 165 15.08 -23.74 13.86
CA VAL A 165 14.71 -24.07 15.25
C VAL A 165 15.02 -25.53 15.62
N ARG A 166 15.16 -26.41 14.63
CA ARG A 166 15.45 -27.85 14.83
C ARG A 166 16.93 -28.21 14.77
N SER A 167 17.78 -27.28 14.35
CA SER A 167 19.25 -27.38 14.34
C SER A 167 19.85 -26.74 15.58
#